data_AF-A0A6P1KFK2-F1
#
_entry.id   AF-A0A6P1KFK2-F1
#
_cell.length_a   1.000
_cell.length_b   1.000
_cell.length_c   1.000
_cell.angle_alpha   90.00
_cell.angle_beta   90.00
_cell.angle_gamma   90.00
#
_symmetry.space_group_name_H-M   'P 1'
#
loop_
_entity.id
_entity.type
_entity.pdbx_description
1 polymer ?
#
loop_
_entity_poly.entity_id
_entity_poly.type
_entity_poly.pdbx_seq_one_letter_code
_entity_poly.pdbx_strand_id
1 'polypeptide(L)'
;MVALVNLSQKNYPVFGFEHKLLVGNPYYIVILKQSFSLREDGTIKPLIKPIDIRLSDVVKQDSRWDSVRYPSDLIPYKPNAEIIVVGSAQQPTPKTEWLCDIRLDGLRENHWDATYQSWHKSLVVSGERFWEGHGSRWQLTKPSHTRKVELGYENAYGGHFKLVKPDSPEIPTLDYSPNPSGTGWLPSHKDLAALTLEQYTIAHNHLAGLERIRVPQLIAISDTQQPQLPQSPYQPIPVAGFGSYANFWQPRMQYLSDKLDWSEEATGGGYPVDFDMRHWQQTSQDQWLPFHPIGGERLTLTGFFPEGKQSYTLPRAIALQNP
;
A
#
# COMPACT_ATOMS: atom_id res chain seq x y z
N MET A 1 24.62 19.07 -16.31
CA MET A 1 24.69 20.28 -15.45
C MET A 1 24.54 19.79 -14.02
N VAL A 2 25.62 19.73 -13.24
CA VAL A 2 25.56 19.26 -11.84
C VAL A 2 25.21 20.48 -10.98
N ALA A 3 23.97 20.57 -10.53
CA ALA A 3 23.59 21.54 -9.52
C ALA A 3 24.12 21.05 -8.16
N LEU A 4 25.23 21.64 -7.70
CA LEU A 4 25.70 21.47 -6.33
C LEU A 4 24.74 22.23 -5.41
N VAL A 5 23.69 21.55 -4.95
CA VAL A 5 22.83 22.06 -3.88
C VAL A 5 23.51 21.73 -2.56
N ASN A 6 24.09 22.73 -1.90
CA ASN A 6 24.60 22.59 -0.53
C ASN A 6 23.40 22.47 0.42
N LEU A 7 22.94 21.24 0.62
CA LEU A 7 21.93 20.91 1.61
C LEU A 7 22.66 20.73 2.94
N SER A 8 22.61 21.72 3.82
CA SER A 8 23.18 21.55 5.16
C SER A 8 22.50 20.36 5.85
N GLN A 9 23.24 19.27 6.07
CA GLN A 9 22.74 18.02 6.66
C GLN A 9 22.13 18.18 8.08
N LYS A 10 22.19 19.38 8.67
CA LYS A 10 21.76 19.63 10.05
C LYS A 10 20.26 19.45 10.28
N ASN A 11 19.42 19.49 9.24
CA ASN A 11 17.96 19.54 9.41
C ASN A 11 17.18 18.36 8.78
N TYR A 12 17.79 17.58 7.89
CA TYR A 12 17.16 16.39 7.28
C TYR A 12 18.20 15.50 6.56
N PRO A 13 18.01 14.17 6.54
CA PRO A 13 18.83 13.25 5.76
C PRO A 13 18.75 13.53 4.26
N VAL A 14 19.90 13.42 3.60
CA VAL A 14 20.06 13.52 2.16
C VAL A 14 20.89 12.33 1.69
N PHE A 15 20.47 11.68 0.61
CA PHE A 15 21.20 10.57 0.00
C PHE A 15 21.21 10.75 -1.51
N GLY A 16 22.37 10.56 -2.13
CA GLY A 16 22.55 10.64 -3.57
C GLY A 16 23.13 9.35 -4.11
N PHE A 17 22.63 8.87 -5.25
CA PHE A 17 23.18 7.71 -5.95
C PHE A 17 23.06 7.87 -7.46
N GLU A 18 23.96 7.21 -8.17
CA GLU A 18 23.93 7.08 -9.62
C GLU A 18 22.98 5.95 -10.01
N HIS A 19 22.22 6.16 -11.08
CA HIS A 19 21.38 5.14 -11.66
C HIS A 19 21.32 5.27 -13.18
N LYS A 20 20.98 4.20 -13.88
CA LYS A 20 20.69 4.22 -15.31
C LYS A 20 19.19 4.11 -15.52
N LEU A 21 18.59 5.12 -16.16
CA LEU A 21 17.17 5.12 -16.51
C LEU A 21 16.94 4.40 -17.85
N LEU A 22 16.00 4.85 -18.68
CA LEU A 22 15.66 4.22 -19.96
C LEU A 22 16.88 4.18 -20.88
N VAL A 23 17.13 3.01 -21.50
CA VAL A 23 18.19 2.79 -22.51
C VAL A 23 19.58 3.23 -22.03
N GLY A 24 19.85 3.07 -20.73
CA GLY A 24 21.19 3.22 -20.17
C GLY A 24 21.59 4.66 -19.90
N ASN A 25 20.67 5.62 -20.05
CA ASN A 25 20.93 7.03 -19.79
C ASN A 25 21.28 7.25 -18.30
N PRO A 26 22.51 7.73 -17.99
CA PRO A 26 22.92 7.95 -16.61
C PRO A 26 22.18 9.14 -16.01
N TYR A 27 21.73 8.99 -14.76
CA TYR A 27 21.11 10.05 -13.97
C TYR A 27 21.58 9.97 -12.53
N TYR A 28 21.67 11.14 -11.89
CA TYR A 28 21.90 11.26 -10.46
C TYR A 28 20.56 11.49 -9.77
N ILE A 29 20.26 10.65 -8.78
CA ILE A 29 19.06 10.78 -7.97
C ILE A 29 19.48 11.36 -6.61
N VAL A 30 18.79 12.42 -6.19
CA VAL A 30 18.95 13.02 -4.85
C VAL A 30 17.66 12.86 -4.09
N ILE A 31 17.73 12.17 -2.96
CA ILE A 31 16.62 11.98 -2.02
C ILE A 31 16.80 12.95 -0.87
N LEU A 32 15.75 13.70 -0.55
CA LEU A 32 15.63 14.47 0.67
C LEU A 32 14.46 13.94 1.49
N LYS A 33 14.67 13.74 2.80
CA LYS A 33 13.63 13.20 3.68
C LYS A 33 13.43 14.07 4.90
N GLN A 34 12.27 14.72 4.99
CA GLN A 34 11.91 15.48 6.18
C GLN A 34 10.87 14.72 7.00
N SER A 35 11.02 14.76 8.32
CA SER A 35 10.14 14.06 9.25
C SER A 35 9.50 15.04 10.21
N PHE A 36 8.20 14.89 10.43
CA PHE A 36 7.43 15.77 11.30
C PHE A 36 6.60 14.96 12.29
N SER A 37 6.40 15.53 13.48
CA SER A 37 5.38 15.10 14.43
C SER A 37 4.09 15.86 14.14
N LEU A 38 3.01 15.11 13.94
CA LEU A 38 1.64 15.60 13.98
C LEU A 38 1.19 15.59 15.45
N ARG A 39 0.75 16.73 15.97
CA ARG A 39 0.37 16.90 17.39
C ARG A 39 -1.14 16.99 17.56
N GLU A 40 -1.64 16.59 18.72
CA GLU A 40 -3.07 16.63 19.05
C GLU A 40 -3.70 18.03 18.96
N ASP A 41 -2.90 19.09 19.11
CA ASP A 41 -3.32 20.49 18.92
C ASP A 41 -3.46 20.91 17.45
N GLY A 42 -3.29 19.97 16.50
CA GLY A 42 -3.34 20.20 15.05
C GLY A 42 -2.07 20.80 14.47
N THR A 43 -1.02 21.01 15.29
CA THR A 43 0.25 21.56 14.80
C THR A 43 1.17 20.47 14.23
N ILE A 44 1.94 20.84 13.21
CA ILE A 44 3.02 20.02 12.65
C ILE A 44 4.35 20.62 13.08
N LYS A 45 5.25 19.81 13.66
CA LYS A 45 6.61 20.25 14.01
C LYS A 45 7.67 19.30 13.47
N PRO A 46 8.80 19.80 12.91
CA PRO A 46 9.92 18.94 12.54
C PRO A 46 10.37 18.08 13.72
N LEU A 47 10.74 16.82 13.45
CA LEU A 47 11.35 15.97 14.47
C LEU A 47 12.76 16.48 14.79
N ILE A 48 13.13 16.48 16.08
CA ILE A 48 14.49 16.82 16.53
C ILE A 48 15.50 15.84 15.93
N LYS A 49 15.16 14.55 15.92
CA LYS A 49 15.89 13.51 15.20
C LYS A 49 15.04 13.07 14.00
N PRO A 50 15.40 13.45 12.76
CA PRO A 50 14.67 13.02 11.58
C PRO A 50 14.78 11.51 11.38
N ILE A 51 13.82 10.93 10.65
CA ILE A 51 13.86 9.51 10.27
C ILE A 51 14.84 9.35 9.11
N ASP A 52 15.77 8.41 9.25
CA ASP A 52 16.78 8.12 8.23
C ASP A 52 16.16 7.67 6.90
N ILE A 53 16.92 7.86 5.83
CA ILE A 53 16.61 7.31 4.50
C ILE A 53 16.73 5.79 4.58
N ARG A 54 15.67 5.10 4.13
CA ARG A 54 15.59 3.64 4.11
C ARG A 54 16.18 3.13 2.82
N LEU A 55 17.20 2.30 2.95
CA LEU A 55 17.91 1.71 1.80
C LEU A 55 17.25 0.43 1.29
N SER A 56 16.34 -0.15 2.07
CA SER A 56 15.60 -1.36 1.72
C SER A 56 14.17 -1.30 2.27
N ASP A 57 13.30 -2.13 1.71
CA ASP A 57 11.97 -2.36 2.26
C ASP A 57 12.10 -2.97 3.67
N VAL A 58 11.20 -2.56 4.57
CA VAL A 58 11.02 -3.15 5.90
C VAL A 58 9.72 -3.95 5.87
N VAL A 59 9.84 -5.28 5.98
CA VAL A 59 8.72 -6.22 6.08
C VAL A 59 8.44 -6.60 7.54
N LYS A 60 7.32 -7.28 7.80
CA LYS A 60 6.83 -7.53 9.17
C LYS A 60 7.41 -8.80 9.82
N GLN A 61 7.51 -9.91 9.10
CA GLN A 61 7.85 -11.23 9.63
C GLN A 61 8.86 -12.00 8.75
N ASP A 62 9.56 -11.29 7.85
CA ASP A 62 10.56 -11.85 6.93
C ASP A 62 10.02 -13.04 6.10
N SER A 63 8.75 -12.96 5.71
CA SER A 63 8.16 -13.86 4.73
C SER A 63 8.12 -13.20 3.36
N ARG A 64 8.31 -14.00 2.29
CA ARG A 64 8.10 -13.53 0.90
C ARG A 64 6.67 -13.04 0.64
N TRP A 65 5.75 -13.28 1.57
CA TRP A 65 4.34 -12.92 1.47
C TRP A 65 3.98 -11.74 2.33
N ASP A 66 4.91 -11.16 3.08
CA ASP A 66 4.58 -10.04 3.96
C ASP A 66 4.34 -8.77 3.17
N SER A 67 3.46 -7.94 3.72
CA SER A 67 3.28 -6.59 3.20
C SER A 67 4.49 -5.73 3.60
N VAL A 68 4.83 -4.79 2.72
CA VAL A 68 5.89 -3.81 3.00
C VAL A 68 5.35 -2.83 4.03
N ARG A 69 5.94 -2.83 5.23
CA ARG A 69 5.56 -1.91 6.32
C ARG A 69 6.13 -0.52 6.08
N TYR A 70 7.41 -0.44 5.72
CA TYR A 70 8.03 0.80 5.26
C TYR A 70 8.76 0.53 3.96
N PRO A 71 8.39 1.19 2.85
CA PRO A 71 9.13 1.04 1.63
C PRO A 71 10.54 1.62 1.72
N SER A 72 11.43 1.10 0.87
CA SER A 72 12.69 1.73 0.52
C SER A 72 12.44 3.12 -0.07
N ASP A 73 13.28 4.08 0.30
CA ASP A 73 13.29 5.41 -0.30
C ASP A 73 14.08 5.43 -1.61
N LEU A 74 14.86 4.37 -1.92
CA LEU A 74 15.71 4.27 -3.12
C LEU A 74 14.87 3.94 -4.35
N ILE A 75 14.25 4.97 -4.93
CA ILE A 75 13.34 4.83 -6.05
C ILE A 75 13.82 5.73 -7.20
N PRO A 76 13.97 5.18 -8.42
CA PRO A 76 14.46 5.96 -9.55
C PRO A 76 13.58 7.17 -9.88
N TYR A 77 12.28 6.94 -9.98
CA TYR A 77 11.30 7.96 -10.33
C TYR A 77 9.89 7.52 -9.95
N LYS A 78 9.07 8.45 -9.44
CA LYS A 78 7.63 8.25 -9.23
C LYS A 78 6.84 9.28 -10.04
N PRO A 79 5.92 8.84 -10.93
CA PRO A 79 5.11 9.77 -11.72
C PRO A 79 4.15 10.65 -10.90
N ASN A 80 3.68 10.20 -9.75
CA ASN A 80 2.76 10.94 -8.88
C ASN A 80 3.25 10.93 -7.43
N ALA A 81 2.87 11.95 -6.67
CA ALA A 81 2.95 11.88 -5.21
C ALA A 81 1.93 10.85 -4.68
N GLU A 82 2.26 10.19 -3.57
CA GLU A 82 1.41 9.19 -2.95
C GLU A 82 1.40 9.34 -1.42
N ILE A 83 0.32 8.87 -0.79
CA ILE A 83 0.18 8.87 0.67
C ILE A 83 0.20 7.43 1.16
N ILE A 84 1.07 7.13 2.12
CA ILE A 84 1.14 5.83 2.80
C ILE A 84 0.83 6.03 4.28
N VAL A 85 -0.04 5.19 4.84
CA VAL A 85 -0.31 5.16 6.29
C VAL A 85 0.17 3.85 6.88
N VAL A 86 0.99 3.97 7.93
CA VAL A 86 1.51 2.83 8.69
C VAL A 86 1.07 2.98 10.13
N GLY A 87 0.41 1.96 10.67
CA GLY A 87 -0.08 1.96 12.04
C GLY A 87 -1.47 1.34 12.13
N SER A 88 -2.30 1.89 13.01
CA SER A 88 -3.59 1.32 13.35
C SER A 88 -4.65 2.42 13.45
N ALA A 89 -5.87 2.14 13.03
CA ALA A 89 -7.02 2.98 13.31
C ALA A 89 -7.60 2.65 14.69
N GLN A 90 -7.99 3.68 15.44
CA GLN A 90 -8.47 3.52 16.81
C GLN A 90 -9.78 4.27 17.09
N GLN A 91 -10.53 3.78 18.08
CA GLN A 91 -11.77 4.37 18.58
C GLN A 91 -11.77 4.51 20.10
N PRO A 92 -12.37 5.59 20.66
CA PRO A 92 -12.40 5.84 22.11
C PRO A 92 -13.34 4.88 22.86
N THR A 93 -14.23 4.19 22.15
CA THR A 93 -15.07 3.10 22.65
C THR A 93 -15.05 1.96 21.63
N PRO A 94 -15.24 0.69 22.05
CA PRO A 94 -15.26 -0.42 21.11
C PRO A 94 -16.42 -0.24 20.12
N LYS A 95 -16.13 -0.38 18.83
CA LYS A 95 -17.12 -0.39 17.74
C LYS A 95 -16.96 -1.65 16.93
N THR A 96 -18.03 -2.06 16.25
CA THR A 96 -17.97 -3.15 15.29
C THR A 96 -17.35 -2.69 13.98
N GLU A 97 -17.67 -1.48 13.53
CA GLU A 97 -17.20 -0.89 12.27
C GLU A 97 -17.13 0.65 12.39
N TRP A 98 -16.25 1.28 11.63
CA TRP A 98 -16.21 2.73 11.45
C TRP A 98 -15.48 3.13 10.16
N LEU A 99 -15.77 4.33 9.67
CA LEU A 99 -15.12 4.92 8.51
C LEU A 99 -13.73 5.45 8.89
N CYS A 100 -12.72 5.14 8.07
CA CYS A 100 -11.46 5.85 8.05
C CYS A 100 -11.32 6.62 6.73
N ASP A 101 -11.08 7.93 6.81
CA ASP A 101 -10.95 8.83 5.66
C ASP A 101 -9.71 9.71 5.78
N ILE A 102 -8.92 9.75 4.71
CA ILE A 102 -7.82 10.69 4.53
C ILE A 102 -8.24 11.64 3.43
N ARG A 103 -8.20 12.93 3.72
CA ARG A 103 -8.47 13.99 2.75
C ARG A 103 -7.32 14.99 2.71
N LEU A 104 -6.93 15.39 1.52
CA LEU A 104 -5.95 16.44 1.27
C LEU A 104 -6.59 17.51 0.38
N ASP A 105 -6.78 18.69 0.95
CA ASP A 105 -7.43 19.83 0.32
C ASP A 105 -6.45 21.00 0.18
N GLY A 106 -6.37 21.66 -0.97
CA GLY A 106 -5.43 22.78 -1.14
C GLY A 106 -5.85 23.77 -2.21
N LEU A 107 -5.58 25.05 -1.96
CA LEU A 107 -5.61 26.07 -3.00
C LEU A 107 -4.22 26.18 -3.61
N ARG A 108 -4.14 26.04 -4.94
CA ARG A 108 -2.94 26.36 -5.70
C ARG A 108 -3.16 27.67 -6.43
N GLU A 109 -2.55 28.70 -5.88
CA GLU A 109 -2.44 30.01 -6.51
C GLU A 109 -1.29 29.97 -7.52
N ASN A 110 -1.58 30.31 -8.77
CA ASN A 110 -0.59 30.70 -9.75
C ASN A 110 -0.81 32.19 -10.10
N HIS A 111 0.08 32.80 -10.90
CA HIS A 111 0.04 34.25 -11.16
C HIS A 111 -1.25 34.77 -11.82
N TRP A 112 -2.16 33.89 -12.27
CA TRP A 112 -3.38 34.26 -13.00
C TRP A 112 -4.66 33.51 -12.59
N ASP A 113 -4.59 32.48 -11.74
CA ASP A 113 -5.73 31.66 -11.28
C ASP A 113 -5.44 30.95 -9.94
N ALA A 114 -6.49 30.74 -9.15
CA ALA A 114 -6.46 29.95 -7.94
C ALA A 114 -7.33 28.69 -8.13
N THR A 115 -6.67 27.54 -8.24
CA THR A 115 -7.35 26.25 -8.44
C THR A 115 -7.43 25.49 -7.12
N TYR A 116 -8.65 25.08 -6.74
CA TYR A 116 -8.86 24.19 -5.61
C TYR A 116 -8.62 22.75 -6.04
N GLN A 117 -7.75 22.05 -5.33
CA GLN A 117 -7.42 20.65 -5.53
C GLN A 117 -7.81 19.87 -4.28
N SER A 118 -8.49 18.75 -4.50
CA SER A 118 -8.91 17.85 -3.43
C SER A 118 -8.64 16.41 -3.85
N TRP A 119 -8.13 15.65 -2.92
CA TRP A 119 -8.04 14.20 -3.01
C TRP A 119 -8.53 13.60 -1.69
N HIS A 120 -9.19 12.45 -1.75
CA HIS A 120 -9.50 11.68 -0.56
C HIS A 120 -9.56 10.19 -0.84
N LYS A 121 -9.32 9.40 0.21
CA LYS A 121 -9.55 7.96 0.21
C LYS A 121 -10.20 7.55 1.51
N SER A 122 -11.25 6.76 1.36
CA SER A 122 -12.06 6.23 2.45
C SER A 122 -12.09 4.70 2.41
N LEU A 123 -12.05 4.06 3.58
CA LEU A 123 -12.35 2.64 3.75
C LEU A 123 -13.14 2.42 5.04
N VAL A 124 -13.84 1.30 5.14
CA VAL A 124 -14.44 0.84 6.39
C VAL A 124 -13.44 -0.05 7.11
N VAL A 125 -13.17 0.29 8.36
CA VAL A 125 -12.48 -0.56 9.31
C VAL A 125 -13.52 -1.34 10.09
N SER A 126 -13.34 -2.65 10.19
CA SER A 126 -14.20 -3.57 10.91
C SER A 126 -13.42 -4.32 11.98
N GLY A 127 -14.07 -4.66 13.09
CA GLY A 127 -13.62 -5.74 13.96
C GLY A 127 -13.64 -7.08 13.25
N GLU A 128 -13.09 -8.11 13.91
CA GLU A 128 -12.95 -9.42 13.29
C GLU A 128 -14.30 -10.06 12.98
N ARG A 129 -14.40 -10.65 11.80
CA ARG A 129 -15.49 -11.54 11.42
C ARG A 129 -14.92 -12.72 10.64
N PHE A 130 -15.75 -13.73 10.52
CA PHE A 130 -15.37 -15.03 9.98
C PHE A 130 -16.47 -15.56 9.07
N TRP A 131 -16.05 -16.29 8.05
CA TRP A 131 -16.86 -17.32 7.43
C TRP A 131 -16.84 -18.55 8.34
N GLU A 132 -18.02 -19.06 8.68
CA GLU A 132 -18.20 -20.33 9.40
C GLU A 132 -18.81 -21.36 8.46
N GLY A 133 -18.17 -22.52 8.36
CA GLY A 133 -18.55 -23.61 7.48
C GLY A 133 -19.67 -24.45 8.11
N HIS A 134 -20.75 -24.64 7.35
CA HIS A 134 -21.88 -25.49 7.70
C HIS A 134 -22.12 -26.47 6.55
N GLY A 135 -21.27 -27.51 6.47
CA GLY A 135 -21.23 -28.42 5.33
C GLY A 135 -20.75 -27.71 4.07
N SER A 136 -21.56 -27.69 3.01
CA SER A 136 -21.22 -27.01 1.75
C SER A 136 -21.55 -25.51 1.73
N ARG A 137 -22.08 -24.96 2.82
CA ARG A 137 -22.46 -23.54 2.92
C ARG A 137 -21.53 -22.80 3.87
N TRP A 138 -21.28 -21.54 3.54
CA TRP A 138 -20.55 -20.61 4.39
C TRP A 138 -21.51 -19.56 4.93
N GLN A 139 -21.43 -19.27 6.22
CA GLN A 139 -22.18 -18.20 6.87
C GLN A 139 -21.24 -17.10 7.34
N LEU A 140 -21.55 -15.85 7.00
CA LEU A 140 -20.80 -14.70 7.47
C LEU A 140 -21.26 -14.33 8.88
N THR A 141 -20.32 -14.30 9.84
CA THR A 141 -20.59 -13.85 11.20
C THR A 141 -20.67 -12.33 11.29
N LYS A 142 -21.28 -11.83 12.38
CA LYS A 142 -21.24 -10.40 12.70
C LYS A 142 -19.83 -9.99 13.14
N PRO A 143 -19.37 -8.77 12.81
CA PRO A 143 -18.11 -8.24 13.33
C PRO A 143 -18.09 -8.17 14.86
N SER A 144 -16.94 -8.50 15.45
CA SER A 144 -16.66 -8.31 16.86
C SER A 144 -16.49 -6.83 17.19
N HIS A 145 -16.66 -6.46 18.46
CA HIS A 145 -16.33 -5.12 18.92
C HIS A 145 -14.83 -4.99 19.12
N THR A 146 -14.22 -3.96 18.56
CA THR A 146 -12.81 -3.64 18.78
C THR A 146 -12.62 -2.13 18.93
N ARG A 147 -11.54 -1.75 19.62
CA ARG A 147 -11.07 -0.36 19.71
C ARG A 147 -9.98 -0.04 18.70
N LYS A 148 -9.37 -1.07 18.08
CA LYS A 148 -8.13 -0.93 17.32
C LYS A 148 -8.05 -1.96 16.21
N VAL A 149 -7.65 -1.52 15.02
CA VAL A 149 -7.35 -2.40 13.87
C VAL A 149 -6.06 -1.92 13.20
N GLU A 150 -5.11 -2.82 13.00
CA GLU A 150 -3.89 -2.54 12.23
C GLU A 150 -4.21 -2.34 10.75
N LEU A 151 -3.60 -1.34 10.12
CA LEU A 151 -3.87 -0.93 8.73
C LEU A 151 -2.99 -1.66 7.69
N GLY A 152 -2.26 -2.70 8.11
CA GLY A 152 -1.47 -3.54 7.22
C GLY A 152 -2.33 -4.40 6.29
N TYR A 153 -1.78 -4.77 5.14
CA TYR A 153 -2.50 -5.56 4.13
C TYR A 153 -2.83 -6.99 4.58
N GLU A 154 -2.28 -7.47 5.69
CA GLU A 154 -2.71 -8.73 6.33
C GLU A 154 -4.17 -8.67 6.82
N ASN A 155 -4.69 -7.47 7.02
CA ASN A 155 -6.09 -7.22 7.35
C ASN A 155 -6.97 -6.89 6.14
N ALA A 156 -6.41 -6.86 4.94
CA ALA A 156 -7.13 -6.62 3.69
C ALA A 156 -7.48 -7.92 2.97
N TYR A 157 -8.35 -7.84 1.96
CA TYR A 157 -8.74 -9.02 1.18
C TYR A 157 -7.54 -9.64 0.46
N GLY A 158 -7.46 -10.96 0.46
CA GLY A 158 -6.44 -11.73 -0.27
C GLY A 158 -5.96 -12.94 0.53
N GLY A 159 -4.70 -13.31 0.35
CA GLY A 159 -4.05 -14.40 1.07
C GLY A 159 -3.40 -15.43 0.16
N HIS A 160 -2.85 -16.47 0.78
CA HIS A 160 -2.16 -17.55 0.09
C HIS A 160 -2.30 -18.88 0.83
N PHE A 161 -2.10 -19.98 0.10
CA PHE A 161 -2.02 -21.33 0.61
C PHE A 161 -0.65 -21.92 0.27
N LYS A 162 0.04 -22.42 1.29
CA LYS A 162 1.25 -23.24 1.10
C LYS A 162 0.80 -24.67 0.84
N LEU A 163 1.05 -25.18 -0.36
CA LEU A 163 0.75 -26.57 -0.70
C LEU A 163 1.97 -27.41 -0.29
N VAL A 164 1.98 -27.87 0.96
CA VAL A 164 3.11 -28.62 1.52
C VAL A 164 3.11 -30.04 0.97
N LYS A 165 4.22 -30.43 0.34
CA LYS A 165 4.52 -31.82 0.01
C LYS A 165 5.40 -32.41 1.13
N PRO A 166 5.16 -33.66 1.58
CA PRO A 166 5.99 -34.30 2.61
C PRO A 166 7.49 -34.36 2.26
N ASP A 167 7.86 -34.41 0.97
CA ASP A 167 9.24 -34.68 0.53
C ASP A 167 9.73 -33.78 -0.63
N SER A 168 9.19 -32.57 -0.78
CA SER A 168 9.65 -31.65 -1.84
C SER A 168 10.33 -30.40 -1.28
N PRO A 169 11.49 -29.99 -1.80
CA PRO A 169 12.10 -28.71 -1.45
C PRO A 169 11.30 -27.51 -2.01
N GLU A 170 10.45 -27.74 -3.02
CA GLU A 170 9.55 -26.72 -3.56
C GLU A 170 8.15 -26.88 -2.97
N ILE A 171 7.68 -25.83 -2.30
CA ILE A 171 6.30 -25.72 -1.82
C ILE A 171 5.54 -24.89 -2.85
N PRO A 172 4.78 -25.50 -3.79
CA PRO A 172 3.92 -24.73 -4.67
C PRO A 172 2.92 -23.92 -3.83
N THR A 173 2.62 -22.71 -4.27
CA THR A 173 1.71 -21.83 -3.56
C THR A 173 0.60 -21.37 -4.47
N LEU A 174 -0.59 -21.29 -3.88
CA LEU A 174 -1.76 -20.73 -4.53
C LEU A 174 -2.08 -19.42 -3.81
N ASP A 175 -1.94 -18.30 -4.49
CA ASP A 175 -2.08 -16.97 -3.89
C ASP A 175 -3.02 -16.06 -4.66
N TYR A 176 -3.60 -15.11 -3.93
CA TYR A 176 -4.32 -13.99 -4.51
C TYR A 176 -3.34 -12.90 -4.89
N SER A 177 -2.88 -12.91 -6.13
CA SER A 177 -1.79 -12.06 -6.61
C SER A 177 -1.93 -10.54 -6.36
N PRO A 178 -3.15 -9.95 -6.24
CA PRO A 178 -3.28 -8.56 -5.80
C PRO A 178 -2.82 -8.28 -4.37
N ASN A 179 -2.94 -9.26 -3.47
CA ASN A 179 -2.53 -9.17 -2.07
C ASN A 179 -2.31 -10.57 -1.47
N PRO A 180 -1.13 -11.18 -1.66
CA PRO A 180 -0.83 -12.49 -1.11
C PRO A 180 -0.69 -12.49 0.43
N SER A 181 -0.49 -11.34 1.08
CA SER A 181 -0.47 -11.23 2.56
C SER A 181 -1.85 -11.29 3.19
N GLY A 182 -2.89 -11.08 2.39
CA GLY A 182 -4.23 -10.78 2.88
C GLY A 182 -4.94 -11.95 3.56
N THR A 183 -6.23 -11.75 3.77
CA THR A 183 -7.11 -12.75 4.36
C THR A 183 -8.47 -12.79 3.67
N GLY A 184 -9.23 -13.87 3.90
CA GLY A 184 -10.62 -14.01 3.44
C GLY A 184 -10.81 -14.47 1.99
N TRP A 185 -9.73 -14.74 1.25
CA TRP A 185 -9.81 -15.33 -0.08
C TRP A 185 -9.77 -16.86 -0.03
N LEU A 186 -10.66 -17.50 -0.78
CA LEU A 186 -10.51 -18.89 -1.22
C LEU A 186 -10.35 -18.94 -2.74
N PRO A 187 -9.53 -19.87 -3.27
CA PRO A 187 -9.40 -20.05 -4.71
C PRO A 187 -10.73 -20.50 -5.33
N SER A 188 -11.04 -19.90 -6.47
CA SER A 188 -12.20 -20.26 -7.30
C SER A 188 -11.95 -21.57 -8.06
N HIS A 189 -13.00 -22.11 -8.68
CA HIS A 189 -12.86 -23.25 -9.59
C HIS A 189 -11.85 -22.99 -10.72
N LYS A 190 -11.76 -21.75 -11.21
CA LYS A 190 -10.80 -21.35 -12.24
C LYS A 190 -9.36 -21.43 -11.72
N ASP A 191 -9.13 -20.98 -10.49
CA ASP A 191 -7.80 -21.00 -9.87
C ASP A 191 -7.33 -22.45 -9.65
N LEU A 192 -8.26 -23.32 -9.23
CA LEU A 192 -7.98 -24.75 -9.04
C LEU A 192 -7.78 -25.50 -10.36
N ALA A 193 -8.46 -25.11 -11.44
CA ALA A 193 -8.34 -25.75 -12.76
C ALA A 193 -6.99 -25.51 -13.44
N ALA A 194 -6.24 -24.49 -13.02
CA ALA A 194 -4.89 -24.21 -13.52
C ALA A 194 -3.81 -25.09 -12.85
N LEU A 195 -4.17 -25.85 -11.81
CA LEU A 195 -3.24 -26.68 -11.04
C LEU A 195 -2.97 -28.02 -11.73
N THR A 196 -1.80 -28.60 -11.47
CA THR A 196 -1.57 -30.01 -11.77
C THR A 196 -2.50 -30.88 -10.92
N LEU A 197 -2.75 -32.13 -11.33
CA LEU A 197 -3.61 -33.05 -10.58
C LEU A 197 -3.14 -33.24 -9.12
N GLU A 198 -1.83 -33.27 -8.90
CA GLU A 198 -1.21 -33.38 -7.58
C GLU A 198 -1.47 -32.13 -6.74
N GLN A 199 -1.22 -30.94 -7.29
CA GLN A 199 -1.47 -29.65 -6.63
C GLN A 199 -2.95 -29.48 -6.30
N TYR A 200 -3.83 -29.84 -7.25
CA TYR A 200 -5.27 -29.84 -7.06
C TYR A 200 -5.68 -30.72 -5.89
N THR A 201 -5.15 -31.94 -5.80
CA THR A 201 -5.48 -32.86 -4.69
C THR A 201 -5.08 -32.29 -3.34
N ILE A 202 -3.88 -31.71 -3.23
CA ILE A 202 -3.40 -31.07 -1.99
C ILE A 202 -4.29 -29.88 -1.63
N ALA A 203 -4.54 -28.99 -2.59
CA ALA A 203 -5.37 -27.80 -2.39
C ALA A 203 -6.81 -28.20 -2.01
N HIS A 204 -7.42 -29.13 -2.72
CA HIS A 204 -8.76 -29.62 -2.46
C HIS A 204 -8.91 -30.19 -1.05
N ASN A 205 -7.99 -31.07 -0.63
CA ASN A 205 -8.01 -31.65 0.72
C ASN A 205 -7.83 -30.58 1.80
N HIS A 206 -6.92 -29.62 1.58
CA HIS A 206 -6.74 -28.50 2.50
C HIS A 206 -8.02 -27.66 2.64
N LEU A 207 -8.63 -27.29 1.51
CA LEU A 207 -9.85 -26.47 1.46
C LEU A 207 -11.06 -27.20 2.06
N ALA A 208 -11.18 -28.51 1.84
CA ALA A 208 -12.25 -29.33 2.39
C ALA A 208 -12.20 -29.44 3.92
N GLY A 209 -11.02 -29.26 4.52
CA GLY A 209 -10.83 -29.24 5.98
C GLY A 209 -11.05 -27.88 6.63
N LEU A 210 -11.32 -26.81 5.86
CA LEU A 210 -11.56 -25.49 6.43
C LEU A 210 -12.97 -25.39 7.02
N GLU A 211 -13.05 -25.18 8.32
CA GLU A 211 -14.32 -24.92 9.02
C GLU A 211 -14.54 -23.43 9.28
N ARG A 212 -13.47 -22.63 9.25
CA ARG A 212 -13.52 -21.22 9.59
C ARG A 212 -12.45 -20.42 8.86
N ILE A 213 -12.84 -19.29 8.29
CA ILE A 213 -11.92 -18.41 7.56
C ILE A 213 -12.13 -16.99 8.05
N ARG A 214 -11.03 -16.32 8.42
CA ARG A 214 -11.06 -14.91 8.79
C ARG A 214 -11.36 -14.04 7.57
N VAL A 215 -12.20 -13.04 7.75
CA VAL A 215 -12.59 -12.07 6.70
C VAL A 215 -11.80 -10.77 6.91
N PRO A 216 -11.49 -10.03 5.83
CA PRO A 216 -10.78 -8.76 5.94
C PRO A 216 -11.45 -7.77 6.89
N GLN A 217 -10.62 -7.02 7.61
CA GLN A 217 -11.02 -5.91 8.45
C GLN A 217 -10.92 -4.55 7.73
N LEU A 218 -10.13 -4.46 6.66
CA LEU A 218 -10.07 -3.29 5.78
C LEU A 218 -10.96 -3.55 4.57
N ILE A 219 -12.05 -2.78 4.46
CA ILE A 219 -13.13 -3.02 3.50
C ILE A 219 -13.27 -1.81 2.58
N ALA A 220 -13.23 -2.06 1.27
CA ALA A 220 -13.45 -1.03 0.26
C ALA A 220 -14.87 -0.47 0.33
N ILE A 221 -15.04 0.77 -0.13
CA ILE A 221 -16.35 1.44 -0.20
C ILE A 221 -16.71 1.58 -1.68
N SER A 222 -17.94 1.24 -2.03
CA SER A 222 -18.48 1.43 -3.37
C SER A 222 -18.78 2.89 -3.68
N ASP A 223 -19.04 3.20 -4.95
CA ASP A 223 -19.53 4.52 -5.37
C ASP A 223 -20.87 4.92 -4.70
N THR A 224 -21.65 3.93 -4.25
CA THR A 224 -22.89 4.11 -3.48
C THR A 224 -22.65 4.26 -1.96
N GLN A 225 -21.40 4.46 -1.54
CA GLN A 225 -20.97 4.61 -0.15
C GLN A 225 -21.31 3.41 0.76
N GLN A 226 -21.32 2.20 0.20
CA GLN A 226 -21.56 0.97 0.96
C GLN A 226 -20.27 0.15 1.10
N PRO A 227 -20.05 -0.52 2.25
CA PRO A 227 -18.94 -1.45 2.40
C PRO A 227 -19.08 -2.62 1.42
N GLN A 228 -18.01 -2.92 0.69
CA GLN A 228 -17.97 -4.02 -0.28
C GLN A 228 -17.57 -5.33 0.39
N LEU A 229 -18.53 -5.97 1.05
CA LEU A 229 -18.33 -7.27 1.68
C LEU A 229 -18.53 -8.42 0.68
N PRO A 230 -17.74 -9.50 0.78
CA PRO A 230 -17.93 -10.68 -0.05
C PRO A 230 -19.21 -11.41 0.38
N GLN A 231 -19.99 -11.91 -0.58
CA GLN A 231 -21.18 -12.74 -0.30
C GLN A 231 -20.84 -14.23 -0.15
N SER A 232 -19.60 -14.60 -0.48
CA SER A 232 -19.05 -15.95 -0.38
C SER A 232 -17.53 -15.85 -0.29
N PRO A 233 -16.82 -16.78 0.39
CA PRO A 233 -15.36 -16.77 0.43
C PRO A 233 -14.70 -16.97 -0.95
N TYR A 234 -15.43 -17.47 -1.94
CA TYR A 234 -14.97 -17.65 -3.33
C TYR A 234 -15.21 -16.40 -4.21
N GLN A 235 -15.87 -15.37 -3.68
CA GLN A 235 -16.14 -14.14 -4.42
C GLN A 235 -15.00 -13.13 -4.19
N PRO A 236 -14.23 -12.76 -5.23
CA PRO A 236 -13.24 -11.70 -5.10
C PRO A 236 -13.89 -10.34 -4.85
N ILE A 237 -13.26 -9.55 -3.98
CA ILE A 237 -13.58 -8.13 -3.71
C ILE A 237 -12.32 -7.29 -3.88
N PRO A 238 -12.44 -5.96 -4.04
CA PRO A 238 -11.27 -5.09 -4.12
C PRO A 238 -10.39 -5.16 -2.86
N VAL A 239 -9.07 -5.12 -3.05
CA VAL A 239 -8.11 -4.98 -1.95
C VAL A 239 -8.16 -3.54 -1.44
N ALA A 240 -8.58 -3.36 -0.20
CA ALA A 240 -8.59 -2.05 0.47
C ALA A 240 -7.40 -1.92 1.44
N GLY A 241 -6.77 -0.76 1.46
CA GLY A 241 -5.70 -0.45 2.40
C GLY A 241 -5.20 0.98 2.23
N PHE A 242 -4.31 1.40 3.12
CA PHE A 242 -3.56 2.67 3.02
C PHE A 242 -2.05 2.46 2.95
N GLY A 243 -1.59 1.20 2.98
CA GLY A 243 -0.19 0.83 3.05
C GLY A 243 0.51 0.82 1.70
N SER A 244 1.70 0.22 1.67
CA SER A 244 2.47 -0.03 0.45
C SER A 244 2.40 -1.48 -0.03
N TYR A 245 2.46 -1.66 -1.35
CA TYR A 245 2.60 -2.92 -2.06
C TYR A 245 4.06 -3.31 -2.22
N ALA A 246 4.34 -4.61 -2.02
CA ALA A 246 5.63 -5.17 -2.41
C ALA A 246 5.78 -5.12 -3.93
N ASN A 247 7.03 -5.04 -4.40
CA ASN A 247 7.35 -4.90 -5.83
C ASN A 247 6.86 -6.07 -6.69
N PHE A 248 6.80 -7.28 -6.13
CA PHE A 248 6.34 -8.49 -6.82
C PHE A 248 4.81 -8.69 -6.79
N TRP A 249 4.04 -7.80 -6.18
CA TRP A 249 2.57 -7.93 -6.17
C TRP A 249 1.97 -7.48 -7.50
N GLN A 250 0.85 -8.10 -7.88
CA GLN A 250 0.16 -7.82 -9.14
C GLN A 250 -0.10 -6.32 -9.41
N PRO A 251 -0.47 -5.47 -8.43
CA PRO A 251 -0.75 -4.06 -8.69
C PRO A 251 0.48 -3.27 -9.17
N ARG A 252 1.70 -3.76 -8.91
CA ARG A 252 2.95 -3.18 -9.42
C ARG A 252 3.48 -3.94 -10.63
N MET A 253 3.33 -5.27 -10.63
CA MET A 253 3.74 -6.12 -11.74
C MET A 253 2.96 -5.87 -13.03
N GLN A 254 1.72 -5.37 -12.96
CA GLN A 254 0.93 -5.03 -14.14
C GLN A 254 1.55 -3.95 -15.04
N TYR A 255 2.50 -3.16 -14.50
CA TYR A 255 3.24 -2.15 -15.26
C TYR A 255 4.51 -2.73 -15.92
N LEU A 256 4.79 -4.01 -15.72
CA LEU A 256 5.86 -4.71 -16.41
C LEU A 256 5.26 -5.53 -17.55
N SER A 257 5.69 -5.23 -18.78
CA SER A 257 5.35 -6.05 -19.95
C SER A 257 6.14 -7.36 -19.92
N ASP A 258 5.51 -8.46 -20.30
CA ASP A 258 6.18 -9.76 -20.49
C ASP A 258 7.13 -9.76 -21.70
N LYS A 259 7.05 -8.73 -22.54
CA LYS A 259 7.87 -8.53 -23.74
C LYS A 259 9.06 -7.58 -23.53
N LEU A 260 9.28 -7.09 -22.32
CA LEU A 260 10.40 -6.21 -22.01
C LEU A 260 11.72 -6.92 -22.32
N ASP A 261 12.53 -6.32 -23.18
CA ASP A 261 13.89 -6.80 -23.45
C ASP A 261 14.86 -6.20 -22.44
N TRP A 262 15.25 -7.03 -21.47
CA TRP A 262 16.17 -6.67 -20.39
C TRP A 262 17.66 -6.85 -20.75
N SER A 263 17.98 -7.25 -21.99
CA SER A 263 19.36 -7.46 -22.42
C SER A 263 20.18 -6.18 -22.28
N GLU A 264 21.48 -6.33 -22.02
CA GLU A 264 22.38 -5.17 -21.92
C GLU A 264 22.45 -4.39 -23.25
N GLU A 265 22.32 -5.08 -24.39
CA GLU A 265 22.25 -4.46 -25.73
C GLU A 265 21.02 -3.55 -25.87
N ALA A 266 19.84 -4.01 -25.46
CA ALA A 266 18.61 -3.22 -25.54
C ALA A 266 18.53 -2.12 -24.48
N THR A 267 19.10 -2.33 -23.30
CA THR A 267 18.90 -1.45 -22.13
C THR A 267 20.09 -0.57 -21.80
N GLY A 268 21.29 -0.83 -22.33
CA GLY A 268 22.53 -0.18 -21.89
C GLY A 268 22.84 -0.39 -20.38
N GLY A 269 22.24 -1.43 -19.77
CA GLY A 269 22.28 -1.70 -18.34
C GLY A 269 21.32 -0.84 -17.49
N GLY A 270 20.33 -0.20 -18.11
CA GLY A 270 19.25 0.54 -17.46
C GLY A 270 17.89 -0.17 -17.58
N TYR A 271 16.83 0.61 -17.80
CA TYR A 271 15.49 0.08 -18.09
C TYR A 271 15.24 -0.03 -19.59
N PRO A 272 14.44 -1.02 -20.05
CA PRO A 272 13.91 -1.05 -21.41
C PRO A 272 13.17 0.25 -21.77
N VAL A 273 13.16 0.63 -23.05
CA VAL A 273 12.57 1.90 -23.51
C VAL A 273 11.08 2.03 -23.20
N ASP A 274 10.37 0.90 -23.15
CA ASP A 274 8.95 0.76 -22.89
C ASP A 274 8.64 0.40 -21.42
N PHE A 275 9.63 0.52 -20.52
CA PHE A 275 9.42 0.33 -19.09
C PHE A 275 8.49 1.39 -18.51
N ASP A 276 7.36 0.95 -17.95
CA ASP A 276 6.40 1.83 -17.32
C ASP A 276 6.80 2.16 -15.88
N MET A 277 7.23 3.42 -15.68
CA MET A 277 7.69 3.92 -14.39
C MET A 277 6.61 3.90 -13.29
N ARG A 278 5.33 3.68 -13.63
CA ARG A 278 4.27 3.44 -12.63
C ARG A 278 4.54 2.18 -11.79
N HIS A 279 5.40 1.25 -12.25
CA HIS A 279 5.90 0.14 -11.43
C HIS A 279 6.55 0.60 -10.11
N TRP A 280 7.13 1.81 -10.09
CA TRP A 280 7.77 2.39 -8.91
C TRP A 280 6.80 3.05 -7.92
N GLN A 281 5.53 3.20 -8.28
CA GLN A 281 4.51 3.58 -7.31
C GLN A 281 4.28 2.44 -6.32
N GLN A 282 4.22 2.79 -5.04
CA GLN A 282 4.17 1.80 -3.97
C GLN A 282 2.76 1.63 -3.41
N THR A 283 1.82 2.47 -3.80
CA THR A 283 0.43 2.41 -3.33
C THR A 283 -0.54 2.04 -4.44
N SER A 284 -1.80 1.75 -4.09
CA SER A 284 -2.88 1.63 -5.06
C SER A 284 -3.13 2.94 -5.80
N GLN A 285 -3.66 2.83 -7.02
CA GLN A 285 -3.87 3.99 -7.89
C GLN A 285 -4.79 5.07 -7.27
N ASP A 286 -5.73 4.67 -6.42
CA ASP A 286 -6.59 5.60 -5.67
C ASP A 286 -5.84 6.41 -4.59
N GLN A 287 -4.57 6.09 -4.29
CA GLN A 287 -3.66 6.84 -3.43
C GLN A 287 -2.65 7.70 -4.19
N TRP A 288 -2.71 7.69 -5.53
CA TRP A 288 -1.87 8.56 -6.35
C TRP A 288 -2.54 9.92 -6.46
N LEU A 289 -1.88 10.93 -5.93
CA LEU A 289 -2.40 12.28 -5.95
C LEU A 289 -2.46 12.78 -7.40
N PRO A 290 -3.58 13.39 -7.82
CA PRO A 290 -3.68 14.01 -9.15
C PRO A 290 -2.86 15.31 -9.25
N PHE A 291 -2.11 15.64 -8.19
CA PHE A 291 -1.28 16.83 -8.06
C PHE A 291 -0.06 16.56 -7.17
N HIS A 292 0.95 17.42 -7.27
CA HIS A 292 2.10 17.40 -6.37
C HIS A 292 1.90 18.42 -5.24
N PRO A 293 1.89 17.99 -3.96
CA PRO A 293 1.78 18.92 -2.84
C PRO A 293 2.95 19.90 -2.81
N ILE A 294 2.64 21.18 -2.57
CA ILE A 294 3.62 22.27 -2.42
C ILE A 294 3.68 22.79 -0.96
N GLY A 295 2.78 22.29 -0.11
CA GLY A 295 2.58 22.71 1.26
C GLY A 295 1.57 23.85 1.38
N GLY A 296 0.94 23.94 2.56
CA GLY A 296 -0.25 24.76 2.79
C GLY A 296 -1.56 23.99 2.58
N GLU A 297 -1.52 22.80 1.97
CA GLU A 297 -2.69 21.93 1.88
C GLU A 297 -3.11 21.45 3.28
N ARG A 298 -4.42 21.32 3.49
CA ARG A 298 -5.03 20.80 4.69
C ARG A 298 -5.17 19.28 4.59
N LEU A 299 -4.40 18.55 5.38
CA LEU A 299 -4.58 17.12 5.64
C LEU A 299 -5.65 16.94 6.73
N THR A 300 -6.69 16.18 6.43
CA THR A 300 -7.73 15.78 7.37
C THR A 300 -7.75 14.27 7.52
N LEU A 301 -7.73 13.79 8.76
CA LEU A 301 -7.75 12.39 9.13
C LEU A 301 -8.97 12.12 9.99
N THR A 302 -9.87 11.24 9.53
CA THR A 302 -11.08 10.84 10.27
C THR A 302 -11.03 9.36 10.56
N GLY A 303 -11.38 8.95 11.79
CA GLY A 303 -11.48 7.53 12.17
C GLY A 303 -10.15 6.83 12.53
N PHE A 304 -9.02 7.54 12.44
CA PHE A 304 -7.70 7.00 12.77
C PHE A 304 -7.36 7.11 14.26
N PHE A 305 -7.86 8.14 14.94
CA PHE A 305 -7.47 8.50 16.31
C PHE A 305 -8.66 8.44 17.29
N PRO A 306 -8.45 8.06 18.57
CA PRO A 306 -9.50 8.08 19.59
C PRO A 306 -10.14 9.46 19.80
N GLU A 307 -9.37 10.53 19.59
CA GLU A 307 -9.79 11.93 19.74
C GLU A 307 -10.73 12.37 18.60
N GLY A 308 -10.90 11.55 17.57
CA GLY A 308 -11.79 11.80 16.45
C GLY A 308 -11.07 12.40 15.24
N LYS A 309 -11.73 13.36 14.59
CA LYS A 309 -11.21 14.02 13.39
C LYS A 309 -10.05 14.94 13.74
N GLN A 310 -8.92 14.74 13.08
CA GLN A 310 -7.73 15.57 13.20
C GLN A 310 -7.47 16.31 11.90
N SER A 311 -7.00 17.56 11.98
CA SER A 311 -6.67 18.38 10.80
C SER A 311 -5.32 19.05 10.99
N TYR A 312 -4.53 19.05 9.92
CA TYR A 312 -3.19 19.62 9.89
C TYR A 312 -2.99 20.40 8.60
N THR A 313 -2.19 21.46 8.64
CA THR A 313 -1.71 22.13 7.43
C THR A 313 -0.32 21.62 7.11
N LEU A 314 -0.14 21.05 5.92
CA LEU A 314 1.17 20.56 5.47
C LEU A 314 2.16 21.72 5.44
N PRO A 315 3.40 21.51 5.92
CA PRO A 315 4.41 22.56 5.89
C PRO A 315 4.73 22.91 4.44
N ARG A 316 4.83 24.21 4.14
CA ARG A 316 5.43 24.66 2.88
C ARG A 316 6.87 24.18 2.84
N ALA A 317 7.26 23.59 1.73
CA ALA A 317 8.63 23.18 1.52
C ALA A 317 9.53 24.41 1.71
N ILE A 318 10.35 24.41 2.76
CA ILE A 318 11.43 25.38 2.93
C ILE A 318 12.60 24.86 2.09
N ALA A 319 12.39 24.74 0.79
CA ALA A 319 13.42 24.35 -0.14
C ALA A 319 13.52 25.45 -1.19
N LEU A 320 14.66 26.16 -1.17
CA LEU A 320 15.09 27.15 -2.16
C LEU A 320 14.38 28.52 -2.09
N GLN A 321 14.31 29.15 -0.91
CA GLN A 321 14.46 30.61 -0.91
C GLN A 321 15.96 30.87 -1.07
N ASN A 322 16.35 31.37 -2.25
CA ASN A 322 17.74 31.78 -2.51
C ASN A 322 18.21 32.74 -1.40
N PRO A 323 19.46 32.60 -0.90
CA PRO A 323 20.07 33.62 -0.05
C PRO A 323 20.21 34.96 -0.77
#